data_AF-A0A8T4V1N9-F1
#
_entry.id   AF-A0A8T4V1N9-F1
#
_cell.length_a   1.000
_cell.length_b   1.000
_cell.length_c   1.000
_cell.angle_alpha   90.00
_cell.angle_beta   90.00
_cell.angle_gamma   90.00
#
_symmetry.space_group_name_H-M   'P 1'
#
loop_
_entity.id
_entity.type
_entity.pdbx_description
1 polymer ?
#
loop_
_entity_poly.entity_id
_entity_poly.type
_entity_poly.pdbx_seq_one_letter_code
_entity_poly.pdbx_strand_id
1 'polypeptide(L)'
;MKKKSCLVIVAHPDDETIWMGGTILKNSNWDWTILSLCRRDDPDRMPKFMKVCKYYGVKGLINNLDDEKMNPLSINEVKEKILEILDKLNYDYVYTHGENGEYGHIRHKEVHKTVKNLVENNELKCSKLFYFSYVPGNIMAPHDSELRIPIPNSKADLVLDLKELHKEKIKIITEFYGFADNIFETLSCNEKEAFMVIEK
;
A
#
# COMPACT_ATOMS: atom_id res chain seq x y z
N MET A 1 -9.12 24.34 10.10
CA MET A 1 -9.28 22.94 10.56
C MET A 1 -7.92 22.27 10.51
N LYS A 2 -7.56 21.46 11.52
CA LYS A 2 -6.29 20.71 11.52
C LYS A 2 -6.32 19.67 10.39
N LYS A 3 -5.25 19.59 9.59
CA LYS A 3 -5.11 18.54 8.56
C LYS A 3 -5.04 17.17 9.25
N LYS A 4 -5.66 16.15 8.66
CA LYS A 4 -5.53 14.77 9.15
C LYS A 4 -4.12 14.27 8.88
N SER A 5 -3.51 13.63 9.85
CA SER A 5 -2.21 12.97 9.77
C SER A 5 -2.44 11.50 9.43
N CYS A 6 -1.93 11.04 8.29
CA CYS A 6 -2.19 9.71 7.77
C CYS A 6 -0.88 8.98 7.43
N LEU A 7 -0.84 7.69 7.74
CA LEU A 7 0.28 6.80 7.42
C LEU A 7 -0.20 5.70 6.48
N VAL A 8 0.57 5.41 5.46
CA VAL A 8 0.41 4.23 4.60
C VAL A 8 1.66 3.38 4.75
N ILE A 9 1.51 2.10 5.13
CA ILE A 9 2.63 1.15 5.22
C ILE A 9 2.38 0.05 4.20
N VAL A 10 3.29 -0.10 3.25
CA VAL A 10 3.23 -1.09 2.17
C VAL A 10 4.53 -1.89 2.07
N ALA A 11 4.47 -3.02 1.39
CA ALA A 11 5.62 -3.88 1.20
C ALA A 11 6.54 -3.31 0.12
N HIS A 12 6.02 -3.08 -1.09
CA HIS A 12 6.82 -2.70 -2.25
C HIS A 12 6.51 -1.29 -2.74
N PRO A 13 7.40 -0.68 -3.53
CA PRO A 13 7.13 0.63 -4.13
C PRO A 13 6.26 0.50 -5.38
N ASP A 14 4.98 0.85 -5.29
CA ASP A 14 3.89 0.76 -6.29
C ASP A 14 2.58 0.38 -5.60
N ASP A 15 2.65 -0.46 -4.57
CA ASP A 15 1.53 -0.87 -3.72
C ASP A 15 0.70 0.31 -3.24
N GLU A 16 1.33 1.42 -2.83
CA GLU A 16 0.63 2.62 -2.36
C GLU A 16 -0.26 3.22 -3.44
N THR A 17 0.15 3.06 -4.70
CA THR A 17 -0.58 3.51 -5.87
C THR A 17 -1.60 2.45 -6.27
N ILE A 18 -1.23 1.18 -6.44
CA ILE A 18 -2.12 0.09 -6.89
C ILE A 18 -3.34 -0.04 -5.97
N TRP A 19 -3.14 -0.06 -4.65
CA TRP A 19 -4.21 -0.35 -3.70
C TRP A 19 -4.99 0.89 -3.26
N MET A 20 -4.35 2.06 -3.23
CA MET A 20 -4.97 3.26 -2.65
C MET A 20 -4.56 4.63 -3.25
N GLY A 21 -3.94 4.66 -4.44
CA GLY A 21 -3.47 5.90 -5.06
C GLY A 21 -4.58 6.94 -5.29
N GLY A 22 -5.78 6.48 -5.62
CA GLY A 22 -6.95 7.35 -5.79
C GLY A 22 -7.44 7.97 -4.47
N THR A 23 -7.35 7.24 -3.36
CA THR A 23 -7.65 7.75 -2.01
C THR A 23 -6.66 8.85 -1.61
N ILE A 24 -5.38 8.69 -1.92
CA ILE A 24 -4.35 9.71 -1.69
C ILE A 24 -4.68 10.97 -2.52
N LEU A 25 -4.91 10.81 -3.83
CA LEU A 25 -5.25 11.91 -4.74
C LEU A 25 -6.50 12.68 -4.30
N LYS A 26 -7.55 11.95 -3.91
CA LYS A 26 -8.82 12.54 -3.45
C LYS A 26 -8.66 13.37 -2.18
N ASN A 27 -7.69 13.03 -1.33
CA ASN A 27 -7.45 13.65 -0.03
C ASN A 27 -6.07 14.33 0.01
N SER A 28 -5.67 14.97 -1.08
CA SER A 28 -4.38 15.66 -1.24
C SER A 28 -4.15 16.82 -0.26
N ASN A 29 -5.19 17.27 0.44
CA ASN A 29 -5.08 18.28 1.49
C ASN A 29 -4.71 17.73 2.88
N TRP A 30 -4.60 16.40 3.06
CA TRP A 30 -4.16 15.76 4.31
C TRP A 30 -2.63 15.69 4.39
N ASP A 31 -2.10 15.41 5.58
CA ASP A 31 -0.67 15.21 5.85
C ASP A 31 -0.34 13.71 5.76
N TRP A 32 0.19 13.28 4.62
CA TRP A 32 0.47 11.88 4.34
C TRP A 32 1.95 11.54 4.50
N THR A 33 2.21 10.42 5.18
CA THR A 33 3.46 9.68 5.11
C THR A 33 3.21 8.33 4.46
N ILE A 34 4.04 7.94 3.49
CA ILE A 34 4.02 6.61 2.87
C ILE A 34 5.35 5.93 3.18
N LEU A 35 5.27 4.71 3.73
CA LEU A 35 6.41 3.86 4.03
C LEU A 35 6.33 2.60 3.17
N SER A 36 7.30 2.41 2.28
CA SER A 36 7.53 1.14 1.58
C SER A 36 8.67 0.39 2.26
N LEU A 37 8.49 -0.89 2.59
CA LEU A 37 9.46 -1.63 3.40
C LEU A 37 10.59 -2.29 2.59
N CYS A 38 10.39 -2.53 1.31
CA CYS A 38 11.34 -3.22 0.45
C CYS A 38 11.98 -2.25 -0.56
N ARG A 39 13.09 -2.70 -1.19
CA ARG A 39 13.67 -2.09 -2.40
C ARG A 39 14.25 -0.68 -2.24
N ARG A 40 14.68 -0.27 -1.05
CA ARG A 40 15.38 1.03 -0.86
C ARG A 40 16.63 1.17 -1.73
N ASP A 41 17.43 0.12 -1.83
CA ASP A 41 18.70 0.19 -2.59
C ASP A 41 18.52 -0.27 -4.05
N ASP A 42 17.29 -0.51 -4.49
CA ASP A 42 16.99 -0.85 -5.87
C ASP A 42 17.15 0.39 -6.76
N PRO A 43 18.09 0.38 -7.73
CA PRO A 43 18.41 1.55 -8.54
C PRO A 43 17.30 1.93 -9.54
N ASP A 44 16.32 1.04 -9.79
CA ASP A 44 15.16 1.33 -10.63
C ASP A 44 13.94 1.74 -9.79
N ARG A 45 13.59 0.94 -8.78
CA ARG A 45 12.34 1.09 -8.02
C ARG A 45 12.37 2.25 -7.04
N MET A 46 13.48 2.48 -6.33
CA MET A 46 13.56 3.56 -5.34
C MET A 46 13.37 4.96 -5.96
N PRO A 47 14.06 5.31 -7.07
CA PRO A 47 13.85 6.63 -7.68
C PRO A 47 12.42 6.86 -8.16
N LYS A 48 11.76 5.81 -8.68
CA LYS A 48 10.35 5.87 -9.12
C LYS A 48 9.40 6.10 -7.93
N PHE A 49 9.60 5.39 -6.82
CA PHE A 49 8.85 5.62 -5.59
C PHE A 49 8.94 7.06 -5.11
N MET A 50 10.16 7.61 -5.05
CA MET A 50 10.37 8.98 -4.61
C MET A 50 9.77 9.99 -5.58
N LYS A 51 9.80 9.73 -6.89
CA LYS A 51 9.12 10.52 -7.92
C LYS A 51 7.61 10.54 -7.68
N VAL A 52 7.00 9.39 -7.36
CA VAL A 52 5.57 9.28 -7.06
C VAL A 52 5.19 9.96 -5.76
N CYS A 53 5.95 9.77 -4.68
CA CYS A 53 5.72 10.48 -3.42
C CYS A 53 5.79 12.01 -3.61
N LYS A 54 6.76 12.50 -4.39
CA LYS A 54 6.86 13.92 -4.75
C LYS A 54 5.65 14.39 -5.55
N TYR A 55 5.16 13.57 -6.47
CA TYR A 55 3.98 13.88 -7.28
C TYR A 55 2.72 14.01 -6.43
N TYR A 56 2.51 13.09 -5.49
CA TYR A 56 1.41 13.17 -4.53
C TYR A 56 1.57 14.33 -3.52
N GLY A 57 2.77 14.90 -3.38
CA GLY A 57 3.06 15.93 -2.38
C GLY A 57 3.13 15.38 -0.95
N VAL A 58 3.60 14.13 -0.81
CA VAL A 58 3.60 13.37 0.46
C VAL A 58 5.02 13.07 0.93
N LYS A 59 5.18 12.76 2.21
CA LYS A 59 6.46 12.27 2.76
C LYS A 59 6.66 10.80 2.39
N GLY A 60 7.60 10.51 1.50
CA GLY A 60 8.01 9.14 1.17
C GLY A 60 9.15 8.64 2.06
N LEU A 61 8.99 7.45 2.63
CA LEU A 61 9.98 6.70 3.38
C LEU A 61 10.13 5.32 2.75
N ILE A 62 11.36 4.81 2.66
CA ILE A 62 11.63 3.51 2.07
C ILE A 62 12.72 2.78 2.85
N ASN A 63 12.55 1.47 3.08
CA ASN A 63 13.52 0.60 3.75
C ASN A 63 13.92 -0.58 2.85
N ASN A 64 14.85 -1.43 3.33
CA ASN A 64 15.36 -2.59 2.60
C ASN A 64 15.11 -3.89 3.40
N LEU A 65 13.84 -4.21 3.60
CA LEU A 65 13.40 -5.53 4.02
C LEU A 65 13.68 -6.54 2.89
N ASP A 66 14.08 -7.76 3.25
CA ASP A 66 14.41 -8.81 2.26
C ASP A 66 13.21 -9.11 1.37
N ASP A 67 13.38 -9.01 0.05
CA ASP A 67 12.34 -9.25 -0.96
C ASP A 67 12.81 -10.22 -2.06
N GLU A 68 13.94 -10.89 -1.85
CA GLU A 68 14.55 -11.78 -2.85
C GLU A 68 14.42 -13.25 -2.46
N LYS A 69 14.71 -13.57 -1.19
CA LYS A 69 14.74 -14.96 -0.74
C LYS A 69 13.35 -15.53 -0.49
N MET A 70 12.34 -14.65 -0.35
CA MET A 70 10.94 -15.01 -0.11
C MET A 70 10.72 -15.95 1.08
N ASN A 71 11.70 -16.01 1.99
CA ASN A 71 11.58 -16.76 3.24
C ASN A 71 10.65 -16.00 4.19
N PRO A 72 9.85 -16.73 5.00
CA PRO A 72 9.04 -16.10 6.03
C PRO A 72 9.90 -15.27 7.00
N LEU A 73 9.50 -14.03 7.23
CA LEU A 73 10.11 -13.12 8.19
C LEU A 73 9.32 -13.10 9.49
N SER A 74 10.02 -12.94 10.60
CA SER A 74 9.40 -12.75 11.89
C SER A 74 8.77 -11.36 12.01
N ILE A 75 7.78 -11.23 12.91
CA ILE A 75 7.17 -9.93 13.23
C ILE A 75 8.24 -8.95 13.70
N ASN A 76 9.23 -9.40 14.46
CA ASN A 76 10.28 -8.53 15.00
C ASN A 76 11.13 -7.92 13.88
N GLU A 77 11.51 -8.71 12.87
CA GLU A 77 12.30 -8.21 11.73
C GLU A 77 11.54 -7.12 10.96
N VAL A 78 10.26 -7.36 10.65
CA VAL A 78 9.42 -6.37 9.94
C VAL A 78 9.16 -5.14 10.82
N LYS A 79 8.92 -5.35 12.12
CA LYS A 79 8.68 -4.30 13.11
C LYS A 79 9.88 -3.37 13.23
N GLU A 80 11.08 -3.91 13.32
CA GLU A 80 12.32 -3.12 13.37
C GLU A 80 12.40 -2.20 12.15
N LYS A 81 12.14 -2.71 10.94
CA LYS A 81 12.15 -1.91 9.71
C LYS A 81 11.09 -0.80 9.67
N ILE A 82 9.92 -1.05 10.26
CA ILE A 82 8.87 -0.04 10.39
C ILE A 82 9.30 1.06 11.36
N LEU A 83 9.73 0.69 12.57
CA LEU A 83 10.00 1.64 13.64
C LEU A 83 11.32 2.42 13.45
N GLU A 84 12.27 1.87 12.71
CA GLU A 84 13.59 2.49 12.44
C GLU A 84 13.48 3.88 11.80
N ILE A 85 12.53 4.08 10.88
CA ILE A 85 12.47 5.28 10.03
C ILE A 85 11.26 6.18 10.28
N LEU A 86 10.25 5.70 11.03
CA LEU A 86 9.10 6.52 11.40
C LEU A 86 9.49 7.56 12.44
N ASP A 87 9.17 8.83 12.17
CA ASP A 87 9.44 9.97 13.05
C ASP A 87 8.31 10.24 14.06
N LYS A 88 7.12 9.70 13.80
CA LYS A 88 5.96 9.76 14.69
C LYS A 88 5.23 8.42 14.69
N LEU A 89 4.62 8.10 15.82
CA LEU A 89 3.88 6.85 16.06
C LEU A 89 2.41 7.11 16.45
N ASN A 90 1.90 8.31 16.16
CA ASN A 90 0.52 8.68 16.37
C ASN A 90 -0.03 9.37 15.12
N TYR A 91 -1.10 8.80 14.56
CA TYR A 91 -1.75 9.26 13.34
C TYR A 91 -3.26 9.31 13.56
N ASP A 92 -3.98 10.07 12.75
CA ASP A 92 -5.43 9.94 12.73
C ASP A 92 -5.78 8.59 12.09
N TYR A 93 -5.17 8.29 10.93
CA TYR A 93 -5.43 7.08 10.14
C TYR A 93 -4.14 6.34 9.75
N VAL A 94 -4.20 5.01 9.80
CA VAL A 94 -3.15 4.12 9.28
C VAL A 94 -3.77 3.20 8.23
N TYR A 95 -3.10 3.05 7.09
CA TYR A 95 -3.46 2.15 5.99
C TYR A 95 -2.36 1.10 5.82
N THR A 96 -2.75 -0.14 5.57
CA THR A 96 -1.81 -1.24 5.29
C THR A 96 -2.48 -2.36 4.51
N HIS A 97 -1.71 -3.37 4.15
CA HIS A 97 -2.16 -4.59 3.47
C HIS A 97 -3.26 -5.34 4.24
N GLY A 98 -4.06 -6.09 3.51
CA GLY A 98 -5.07 -7.02 4.02
C GLY A 98 -4.48 -8.32 4.54
N GLU A 99 -5.26 -9.06 5.34
CA GLU A 99 -4.83 -10.33 5.96
C GLU A 99 -4.45 -11.39 4.92
N ASN A 100 -5.10 -11.36 3.76
CA ASN A 100 -4.80 -12.25 2.64
C ASN A 100 -3.62 -11.77 1.78
N GLY A 101 -3.09 -10.57 2.00
CA GLY A 101 -2.08 -9.94 1.14
C GLY A 101 -2.55 -9.76 -0.31
N GLU A 102 -3.82 -9.37 -0.48
CA GLU A 102 -4.53 -9.05 -1.74
C GLU A 102 -4.59 -10.21 -2.75
N TYR A 103 -3.43 -10.58 -3.30
CA TYR A 103 -3.20 -11.71 -4.21
C TYR A 103 -2.41 -12.85 -3.56
N GLY A 104 -2.16 -12.79 -2.25
CA GLY A 104 -1.52 -13.87 -1.50
C GLY A 104 -0.03 -13.63 -1.19
N HIS A 105 0.53 -12.47 -1.53
CA HIS A 105 1.96 -12.19 -1.40
C HIS A 105 2.44 -12.28 0.05
N ILE A 106 3.55 -12.98 0.28
CA ILE A 106 4.05 -13.23 1.64
C ILE A 106 4.44 -11.94 2.37
N ARG A 107 5.13 -11.02 1.69
CA ARG A 107 5.51 -9.71 2.27
C ARG A 107 4.29 -8.88 2.66
N HIS A 108 3.20 -8.97 1.91
CA HIS A 108 1.99 -8.23 2.24
C HIS A 108 1.34 -8.74 3.52
N LYS A 109 1.26 -10.08 3.64
CA LYS A 109 0.74 -10.75 4.85
C LYS A 109 1.58 -10.45 6.09
N GLU A 110 2.90 -10.42 5.94
CA GLU A 110 3.83 -10.10 7.04
C GLU A 110 3.70 -8.64 7.48
N VAL A 111 3.59 -7.72 6.53
CA VAL A 111 3.34 -6.29 6.81
C VAL A 111 1.99 -6.12 7.49
N HIS A 112 0.92 -6.73 6.98
CA HIS A 112 -0.39 -6.73 7.62
C HIS A 112 -0.30 -7.18 9.09
N LYS A 113 0.27 -8.37 9.31
CA LYS A 113 0.36 -8.98 10.64
C LYS A 113 1.14 -8.10 11.61
N THR A 114 2.24 -7.50 11.14
CA THR A 114 3.10 -6.64 11.95
C THR A 114 2.43 -5.31 12.29
N VAL A 115 1.80 -4.65 11.32
CA VAL A 115 1.09 -3.39 11.57
C VAL A 115 -0.10 -3.61 12.51
N LYS A 116 -0.87 -4.68 12.31
CA LYS A 116 -1.94 -5.08 13.23
C LYS A 116 -1.40 -5.24 14.66
N ASN A 117 -0.29 -5.95 14.82
CA ASN A 117 0.33 -6.18 16.13
C ASN A 117 0.81 -4.87 16.80
N LEU A 118 1.46 -3.99 16.03
CA LEU A 118 1.91 -2.68 16.51
C LEU A 118 0.73 -1.83 17.03
N VAL A 119 -0.41 -1.85 16.32
CA VAL A 119 -1.60 -1.10 16.73
C VAL A 119 -2.27 -1.74 17.95
N GLU A 120 -2.41 -3.06 17.98
CA GLU A 120 -3.00 -3.78 19.13
C GLU A 120 -2.17 -3.59 20.42
N ASN A 121 -0.85 -3.48 20.30
CA ASN A 121 0.06 -3.25 21.42
C ASN A 121 0.25 -1.75 21.76
N ASN A 122 -0.46 -0.84 21.11
CA ASN A 122 -0.33 0.62 21.28
C ASN A 122 1.07 1.20 20.95
N GLU A 123 1.87 0.46 20.18
CA GLU A 123 3.20 0.89 19.70
C GLU A 123 3.08 1.80 18.47
N LEU A 124 2.01 1.61 17.67
CA LEU A 124 1.57 2.54 16.63
C LEU A 124 0.12 2.93 16.91
N LYS A 125 -0.13 4.20 17.23
CA LYS A 125 -1.46 4.69 17.59
C LYS A 125 -2.17 5.29 16.39
N CYS A 126 -3.45 4.96 16.25
CA CYS A 126 -4.34 5.63 15.32
C CYS A 126 -5.79 5.61 15.83
N SER A 127 -6.63 6.49 15.31
CA SER A 127 -8.08 6.44 15.57
C SER A 127 -8.80 5.47 14.63
N LYS A 128 -8.29 5.28 13.42
CA LYS A 128 -8.77 4.24 12.49
C LYS A 128 -7.63 3.55 11.77
N LEU A 129 -7.73 2.23 11.69
CA LEU A 129 -6.87 1.36 10.93
C LEU A 129 -7.64 0.82 9.71
N PHE A 130 -7.05 0.96 8.54
CA PHE A 130 -7.61 0.55 7.26
C PHE A 130 -6.76 -0.58 6.68
N TYR A 131 -7.41 -1.65 6.28
CA TYR A 131 -6.78 -2.72 5.51
C TYR A 131 -7.26 -2.68 4.08
N PHE A 132 -6.36 -2.82 3.11
CA PHE A 132 -6.75 -3.06 1.72
C PHE A 132 -7.63 -4.31 1.66
N SER A 133 -8.80 -4.19 1.00
CA SER A 133 -9.80 -5.24 0.94
C SER A 133 -10.00 -5.66 -0.51
N TYR A 134 -9.12 -6.56 -0.96
CA TYR A 134 -9.13 -7.11 -2.31
C TYR A 134 -9.13 -8.64 -2.25
N VAL A 135 -9.71 -9.26 -3.27
CA VAL A 135 -9.75 -10.71 -3.42
C VAL A 135 -9.30 -11.11 -4.83
N PRO A 136 -8.76 -12.33 -5.03
CA PRO A 136 -8.45 -12.83 -6.37
C PRO A 136 -9.67 -12.75 -7.29
N GLY A 137 -9.52 -12.08 -8.44
CA GLY A 137 -10.55 -11.99 -9.47
C GLY A 137 -10.58 -13.20 -10.40
N ASN A 138 -11.43 -13.13 -11.43
CA ASN A 138 -11.58 -14.23 -12.39
C ASN A 138 -10.54 -14.18 -13.53
N ILE A 139 -9.87 -13.05 -13.72
CA ILE A 139 -8.88 -12.83 -14.78
C ILE A 139 -7.50 -13.30 -14.29
N MET A 140 -6.81 -14.11 -15.09
CA MET A 140 -5.44 -14.54 -14.84
C MET A 140 -4.46 -13.44 -15.24
N ALA A 141 -3.33 -13.32 -14.53
CA ALA A 141 -2.30 -12.36 -14.89
C ALA A 141 -1.62 -12.81 -16.20
N PRO A 142 -1.40 -11.90 -17.17
CA PRO A 142 -0.85 -12.27 -18.49
C PRO A 142 0.54 -12.92 -18.49
N HIS A 143 1.31 -12.73 -17.41
CA HIS A 143 2.69 -13.23 -17.29
C HIS A 143 2.88 -14.24 -16.15
N ASP A 144 1.81 -14.56 -15.42
CA ASP A 144 1.84 -15.55 -14.34
C ASP A 144 0.46 -16.21 -14.23
N SER A 145 0.37 -17.45 -14.67
CA SER A 145 -0.87 -18.21 -14.68
C SER A 145 -1.36 -18.63 -13.28
N GLU A 146 -0.49 -18.56 -12.27
CA GLU A 146 -0.87 -18.85 -10.88
C GLU A 146 -1.47 -17.61 -10.20
N LEU A 147 -1.20 -16.42 -10.73
CA LEU A 147 -1.76 -15.17 -10.24
C LEU A 147 -3.07 -14.79 -10.93
N ARG A 148 -3.97 -14.22 -10.14
CA ARG A 148 -5.22 -13.64 -10.59
C ARG A 148 -5.21 -12.15 -10.29
N ILE A 149 -5.74 -11.35 -11.20
CA ILE A 149 -5.86 -9.90 -11.02
C ILE A 149 -6.81 -9.64 -9.85
N PRO A 150 -6.36 -8.97 -8.77
CA PRO A 150 -7.20 -8.71 -7.61
C PRO A 150 -8.27 -7.68 -7.94
N ILE A 151 -9.44 -7.87 -7.33
CA ILE A 151 -10.57 -6.95 -7.45
C ILE A 151 -11.03 -6.49 -6.06
N PRO A 152 -11.59 -5.27 -5.94
CA PRO A 152 -12.19 -4.77 -4.71
C PRO A 152 -13.20 -5.77 -4.13
N ASN A 153 -13.04 -6.10 -2.85
CA ASN A 153 -13.90 -7.05 -2.17
C ASN A 153 -15.30 -6.45 -1.97
N SER A 154 -16.34 -7.16 -2.41
CA SER A 154 -17.73 -6.74 -2.24
C SER A 154 -18.20 -6.68 -0.78
N LYS A 155 -17.44 -7.27 0.15
CA LYS A 155 -17.68 -7.26 1.59
C LYS A 155 -16.91 -6.17 2.34
N ALA A 156 -16.22 -5.27 1.63
CA ALA A 156 -15.48 -4.17 2.25
C ALA A 156 -16.42 -3.19 2.96
N ASP A 157 -15.98 -2.66 4.10
CA ASP A 157 -16.74 -1.66 4.87
C ASP A 157 -16.81 -0.31 4.14
N LEU A 158 -15.75 0.01 3.39
CA LEU A 158 -15.62 1.23 2.62
C LEU A 158 -15.19 0.91 1.20
N VAL A 159 -15.94 1.42 0.21
CA VAL A 159 -15.57 1.38 -1.20
C VAL A 159 -15.60 2.78 -1.77
N LEU A 160 -14.49 3.20 -2.36
CA LEU A 160 -14.34 4.47 -3.04
C LEU A 160 -14.38 4.26 -4.55
N ASP A 161 -15.35 4.87 -5.23
CA ASP A 161 -15.36 5.00 -6.69
C ASP A 161 -14.46 6.17 -7.12
N LEU A 162 -13.44 5.87 -7.93
CA LEU A 162 -12.43 6.84 -8.33
C LEU A 162 -12.88 7.76 -9.45
N LYS A 163 -13.82 7.33 -10.31
CA LYS A 163 -14.23 8.07 -11.50
C LYS A 163 -13.01 8.59 -12.28
N GLU A 164 -12.91 9.90 -12.52
CA GLU A 164 -11.79 10.51 -13.24
C GLU A 164 -10.43 10.32 -12.56
N LEU A 165 -10.38 10.08 -11.24
CA LEU A 165 -9.11 9.81 -10.54
C LEU A 165 -8.48 8.48 -10.95
N HIS A 166 -9.26 7.55 -11.51
CA HIS A 166 -8.72 6.27 -12.00
C HIS A 166 -7.74 6.49 -13.15
N LYS A 167 -8.02 7.42 -14.07
CA LYS A 167 -7.10 7.77 -15.16
C LYS A 167 -5.77 8.29 -14.63
N GLU A 168 -5.81 9.12 -13.60
CA GLU A 168 -4.60 9.65 -12.98
C GLU A 168 -3.82 8.55 -12.26
N LYS A 169 -4.51 7.63 -11.57
CA LYS A 169 -3.89 6.44 -10.97
C LYS A 169 -3.20 5.57 -12.02
N ILE A 170 -3.85 5.32 -13.16
CA ILE A 170 -3.27 4.57 -14.29
C ILE A 170 -2.06 5.30 -14.89
N LYS A 171 -2.12 6.62 -15.01
CA LYS A 171 -1.00 7.44 -15.48
C LYS A 171 0.21 7.33 -14.55
N ILE A 172 0.01 7.31 -13.23
CA ILE A 172 1.12 7.17 -12.27
C ILE A 172 1.78 5.80 -12.43
N ILE A 173 1.00 4.72 -12.46
CA ILE A 173 1.57 3.37 -12.58
C ILE A 173 2.31 3.17 -13.92
N THR A 174 1.81 3.76 -15.01
CA THR A 174 2.42 3.62 -16.35
C THR A 174 3.56 4.60 -16.58
N GLU A 175 3.38 5.91 -16.37
CA GLU A 175 4.37 6.94 -16.72
C GLU A 175 5.42 7.21 -15.61
N PHE A 176 5.08 6.92 -14.35
CA PHE A 176 5.98 7.20 -13.22
C PHE A 176 6.73 5.93 -12.80
N TYR A 177 6.02 4.83 -12.64
CA TYR A 177 6.66 3.53 -12.39
C TYR A 177 7.15 2.84 -13.67
N GLY A 178 6.66 3.23 -14.85
CA GLY A 178 7.15 2.68 -16.12
C GLY A 178 6.56 1.32 -16.47
N PHE A 179 5.47 0.91 -15.82
CA PHE A 179 4.83 -0.36 -16.10
C PHE A 179 4.09 -0.34 -17.45
N ALA A 180 4.19 -1.44 -18.18
CA ALA A 180 3.51 -1.60 -19.46
C ALA A 180 1.99 -1.77 -19.27
N ASP A 181 1.23 -1.49 -20.31
CA ASP A 181 -0.19 -1.82 -20.34
C ASP A 181 -0.41 -3.34 -20.31
N ASN A 182 -1.55 -3.76 -19.75
CA ASN A 182 -1.97 -5.16 -19.69
C ASN A 182 -0.98 -6.09 -18.97
N ILE A 183 -0.38 -5.62 -17.87
CA ILE A 183 0.39 -6.47 -16.95
C ILE A 183 -0.28 -6.49 -15.57
N PHE A 184 0.25 -7.27 -14.63
CA PHE A 184 -0.35 -7.43 -13.31
C PHE A 184 -0.60 -6.09 -12.60
N GLU A 185 0.38 -5.21 -12.58
CA GLU A 185 0.35 -3.93 -11.85
C GLU A 185 -0.69 -2.97 -12.44
N THR A 186 -0.72 -2.83 -13.78
CA THR A 186 -1.69 -1.98 -14.47
C THR A 186 -3.11 -2.54 -14.37
N LEU A 187 -3.28 -3.86 -14.49
CA LEU A 187 -4.59 -4.50 -14.36
C LEU A 187 -5.11 -4.51 -12.91
N SER A 188 -4.22 -4.48 -11.92
CA SER A 188 -4.58 -4.40 -10.50
C SER A 188 -4.99 -2.99 -10.06
N CYS A 189 -4.69 -1.96 -10.86
CA CYS A 189 -5.17 -0.60 -10.64
C CYS A 189 -6.67 -0.48 -10.97
N ASN A 190 -7.51 -0.94 -10.05
CA ASN A 190 -8.96 -0.96 -10.19
C ASN A 190 -9.59 0.46 -10.16
N GLU A 191 -10.75 0.61 -10.80
CA GLU A 191 -11.59 1.84 -10.78
C GLU A 191 -12.19 2.15 -9.40
N LYS A 192 -12.15 1.17 -8.49
CA LYS A 192 -12.60 1.31 -7.11
C LYS A 192 -11.49 0.90 -6.17
N GLU A 193 -11.48 1.51 -5.00
CA GLU A 193 -10.59 1.15 -3.89
C GLU A 193 -11.43 0.71 -2.71
N ALA A 194 -11.06 -0.40 -2.09
CA ALA A 194 -11.85 -1.04 -1.04
C ALA A 194 -11.02 -1.25 0.23
N PHE A 195 -11.66 -1.00 1.38
CA PHE A 195 -11.01 -1.08 2.68
C PHE A 195 -11.91 -1.76 3.71
N MET A 196 -11.31 -2.59 4.56
CA MET A 196 -11.88 -2.94 5.88
C MET A 196 -11.47 -1.85 6.88
N VAL A 197 -12.37 -1.48 7.79
CA VAL A 197 -12.15 -0.36 8.73
C VAL A 197 -12.26 -0.84 10.17
N ILE A 198 -11.24 -0.52 10.98
CA ILE A 198 -11.19 -0.83 12.41
C ILE A 198 -11.06 0.47 13.18
N GLU A 199 -12.04 0.77 14.04
CA GLU A 199 -11.98 1.88 15.00
C GLU A 199 -11.07 1.51 16.19
N LYS A 200 -10.27 2.45 16.68
CA LYS A 200 -9.26 2.24 17.73
C LYS A 200 -9.29 3.33 18.80
#